data_AF-A0A9W7XXB8-F1
#
_entry.id   AF-A0A9W7XXB8-F1
#
_cell.length_a   1.000
_cell.length_b   1.000
_cell.length_c   1.000
_cell.angle_alpha   90.00
_cell.angle_beta   90.00
_cell.angle_gamma   90.00
#
_symmetry.space_group_name_H-M   'P 1'
#
loop_
_entity.id
_entity.type
_entity.pdbx_description
1 polymer ?
#
loop_
_entity_poly.entity_id
_entity_poly.type
_entity_poly.pdbx_seq_one_letter_code
_entity_poly.pdbx_strand_id
1 'polypeptide(L)'
;MDSHVEVTNKQFPRHRLFSRELPMLMYGFGDSMPPLAESVDVLEDILVDYINDMCLQAAAISAKRGRVAVEDFKFVLRKDPKKLARVEELIARNKEIENARALF
;
A
#
# COMPACT_ATOMS: atom_id res chain seq x y z
N MET A 1 -10.79 11.33 25.72
CA MET A 1 -10.32 9.93 25.88
C MET A 1 -9.56 9.61 24.61
N ASP A 2 -8.38 10.18 24.50
CA ASP A 2 -7.55 10.15 23.31
C ASP A 2 -6.79 8.82 23.30
N SER A 3 -7.23 7.89 22.48
CA SER A 3 -6.51 6.65 22.22
C SER A 3 -5.25 7.02 21.43
N HIS A 4 -4.17 7.34 22.14
CA HIS A 4 -2.84 7.47 21.56
C HIS A 4 -2.45 6.12 20.97
N VAL A 5 -2.42 6.03 19.65
CA VAL A 5 -1.76 4.94 18.96
C VAL A 5 -0.26 5.11 19.24
N GLU A 6 0.33 4.21 20.01
CA GLU A 6 1.79 4.15 20.19
C GLU A 6 2.43 3.73 18.86
N VAL A 7 2.79 4.72 18.05
CA VAL A 7 3.62 4.51 16.87
C VAL A 7 5.04 4.27 17.38
N THR A 8 5.49 3.01 17.35
CA THR A 8 6.89 2.70 17.67
C THR A 8 7.80 3.46 16.72
N ASN A 9 8.71 4.28 17.27
CA ASN A 9 9.61 5.14 16.50
C ASN A 9 10.80 4.32 15.96
N LYS A 10 10.51 3.23 15.27
CA LYS A 10 11.51 2.34 14.69
C LYS A 10 11.95 2.95 13.36
N GLN A 11 13.19 3.43 13.27
CA GLN A 11 13.75 3.91 12.02
C GLN A 11 13.89 2.73 11.06
N PHE A 12 13.03 2.71 10.03
CA PHE A 12 13.21 1.83 8.89
C PHE A 12 14.21 2.47 7.93
N PRO A 13 15.05 1.68 7.25
CA PRO A 13 15.88 2.19 6.18
C PRO A 13 14.97 2.83 5.12
N ARG A 14 15.17 4.12 4.88
CA ARG A 14 14.33 4.92 3.97
C ARG A 14 14.68 4.73 2.49
N HIS A 15 15.79 4.07 2.20
CA HIS A 15 16.36 4.00 0.85
C HIS A 15 16.64 2.54 0.44
N ARG A 16 16.37 2.22 -0.83
CA ARG A 16 16.59 0.93 -1.49
C ARG A 16 15.76 -0.24 -0.96
N LEU A 17 14.55 0.04 -0.49
CA LEU A 17 13.54 -0.97 -0.18
C LEU A 17 12.99 -1.63 -1.46
N PHE A 18 12.86 -0.89 -2.55
CA PHE A 18 12.19 -1.33 -3.79
C PHE A 18 13.06 -1.21 -5.05
N SER A 19 14.39 -1.10 -4.92
CA SER A 19 15.28 -0.84 -6.06
C SER A 19 15.26 -1.92 -7.16
N ARG A 20 14.68 -3.10 -6.90
CA ARG A 20 14.54 -4.18 -7.91
C ARG A 20 13.17 -4.16 -8.57
N GLU A 21 12.12 -3.87 -7.80
CA GLU A 21 10.73 -3.94 -8.22
C GLU A 21 10.29 -2.67 -8.94
N LEU A 22 10.75 -1.50 -8.49
CA LEU A 22 10.35 -0.20 -9.04
C LEU A 22 10.70 -0.03 -10.52
N PRO A 23 11.92 -0.39 -10.99
CA PRO A 23 12.25 -0.28 -12.41
C PRO A 23 11.32 -1.10 -13.32
N MET A 24 10.95 -2.31 -12.89
CA MET A 24 10.02 -3.17 -13.62
C MET A 24 8.61 -2.59 -13.62
N LEU A 25 8.18 -1.99 -12.51
CA LEU A 25 6.90 -1.30 -12.42
C LEU A 25 6.87 -0.08 -13.35
N MET A 26 7.90 0.75 -13.33
CA MET A 26 8.05 1.93 -14.18
C MET A 26 7.99 1.55 -15.66
N TYR A 27 8.72 0.51 -16.07
CA TYR A 27 8.62 -0.04 -17.43
C TYR A 27 7.20 -0.51 -17.77
N GLY A 28 6.51 -1.18 -16.84
CA GLY A 28 5.10 -1.59 -16.99
C GLY A 28 4.13 -0.41 -17.18
N PHE A 29 4.50 0.78 -16.72
CA PHE A 29 3.77 2.04 -16.93
C PHE A 29 4.28 2.84 -18.14
N GLY A 30 5.23 2.31 -18.91
CA GLY A 30 5.72 2.88 -20.18
C GLY A 30 7.04 3.64 -20.10
N ASP A 31 7.79 3.53 -19.00
CA ASP A 31 9.14 4.10 -18.89
C ASP A 31 10.20 3.29 -19.66
N SER A 32 11.43 3.79 -19.76
CA SER A 32 12.56 3.09 -20.39
C SER A 32 13.13 1.97 -19.53
N MET A 33 13.84 1.01 -20.14
CA MET A 33 14.57 -0.04 -19.42
C MET A 33 16.07 -0.05 -19.82
N PRO A 34 17.01 0.24 -18.90
CA PRO A 34 16.75 0.69 -17.52
C PRO A 34 16.19 2.12 -17.46
N PRO A 35 15.38 2.46 -16.44
CA PRO A 35 14.99 3.84 -16.16
C PRO A 35 16.15 4.62 -15.56
N LEU A 36 16.01 5.94 -15.49
CA LEU A 36 16.98 6.81 -14.82
C LEU A 36 17.02 6.48 -13.31
N ALA A 37 18.22 6.29 -12.77
CA ALA A 37 18.41 5.88 -11.37
C ALA A 37 17.83 6.92 -10.39
N GLU A 38 18.03 8.19 -10.67
CA GLU A 38 17.50 9.31 -9.90
C GLU A 38 15.96 9.33 -9.90
N SER A 39 15.32 8.93 -11.00
CA SER A 39 13.86 8.80 -11.06
C SER A 39 13.37 7.63 -10.20
N VAL A 40 14.10 6.52 -10.16
CA VAL A 40 13.80 5.37 -9.28
C VAL A 40 13.88 5.79 -7.82
N ASP A 41 14.94 6.51 -7.44
CA ASP A 41 15.15 6.97 -6.07
C ASP A 41 14.03 7.94 -5.62
N VAL A 42 13.67 8.92 -6.46
CA VAL A 42 12.58 9.86 -6.15
C VAL A 42 11.23 9.14 -6.08
N LEU A 43 10.96 8.21 -6.99
CA LEU A 43 9.71 7.46 -6.96
C LEU A 43 9.61 6.56 -5.73
N GLU A 44 10.73 6.02 -5.26
CA GLU A 44 10.80 5.26 -4.01
C GLU A 44 10.42 6.12 -2.80
N ASP A 45 10.98 7.32 -2.69
CA ASP A 45 10.64 8.25 -1.61
C ASP A 45 9.14 8.59 -1.61
N ILE A 46 8.58 8.90 -2.78
CA ILE A 46 7.13 9.17 -2.95
C ILE A 46 6.29 7.96 -2.55
N LEU A 47 6.72 6.75 -2.95
CA LEU A 47 6.01 5.51 -2.65
C LEU A 47 5.99 5.24 -1.14
N VAL A 48 7.14 5.38 -0.46
CA VAL A 48 7.25 5.16 0.98
C VAL A 48 6.38 6.15 1.74
N ASP A 49 6.43 7.44 1.38
CA ASP A 49 5.61 8.47 2.02
C ASP A 49 4.12 8.21 1.79
N TYR A 50 3.71 7.80 0.58
CA TYR A 50 2.32 7.44 0.28
C TYR A 50 1.83 6.25 1.11
N ILE A 51 2.62 5.17 1.22
CA ILE A 51 2.27 4.00 2.04
C ILE A 51 2.14 4.40 3.51
N ASN A 52 3.07 5.21 4.01
CA ASN A 52 3.06 5.64 5.40
C ASN A 52 1.81 6.48 5.72
N ASP A 53 1.49 7.48 4.89
CA ASP A 53 0.29 8.31 5.05
C ASP A 53 -1.01 7.47 5.02
N MET A 54 -1.13 6.54 4.06
CA MET A 54 -2.25 5.60 3.99
C MET A 54 -2.40 4.75 5.26
N CYS A 55 -1.29 4.22 5.79
CA CYS A 55 -1.28 3.44 7.02
C CYS A 55 -1.65 4.27 8.25
N LEU A 56 -1.17 5.51 8.35
CA LEU A 56 -1.50 6.42 9.44
C LEU A 56 -2.99 6.79 9.45
N GLN A 57 -3.56 7.08 8.28
CA GLN A 57 -5.00 7.35 8.14
C GLN A 57 -5.84 6.13 8.52
N ALA A 58 -5.46 4.93 8.06
CA ALA A 58 -6.13 3.68 8.42
C ALA A 58 -6.01 3.40 9.93
N ALA A 59 -4.84 3.63 10.53
CA ALA A 59 -4.62 3.49 11.96
C ALA A 59 -5.52 4.42 12.78
N ALA A 60 -5.64 5.68 12.37
CA ALA A 60 -6.51 6.66 13.03
C ALA A 60 -7.99 6.24 13.02
N ILE A 61 -8.47 5.68 11.91
CA ILE A 61 -9.84 5.12 11.81
C ILE A 61 -10.00 3.92 12.74
N SER A 62 -8.98 3.06 12.79
CA SER A 62 -8.98 1.83 13.58
C SER A 62 -8.79 2.04 15.09
N ALA A 63 -8.50 3.27 15.54
CA ALA A 63 -8.02 3.56 16.89
C ALA A 63 -8.93 3.00 18.00
N LYS A 64 -10.25 3.07 17.82
CA LYS A 64 -11.24 2.50 18.78
C LYS A 64 -11.20 0.97 18.84
N ARG A 65 -10.84 0.32 17.73
CA ARG A 65 -10.78 -1.14 17.59
C ARG A 65 -9.40 -1.70 17.98
N GLY A 66 -8.37 -0.85 18.04
CA GLY A 66 -7.01 -1.22 18.43
C GLY A 66 -6.27 -2.11 17.42
N ARG A 67 -6.86 -2.36 16.24
CA ARG A 67 -6.24 -3.14 15.17
C ARG A 67 -6.72 -2.64 13.81
N VAL A 68 -5.82 -2.50 12.84
CA VAL A 68 -6.17 -2.13 11.46
C VAL A 68 -6.84 -3.32 10.75
N ALA A 69 -7.82 -3.06 9.90
CA ALA A 69 -8.45 -4.00 8.99
C ALA A 69 -8.61 -3.42 7.59
N VAL A 70 -8.91 -4.28 6.62
CA VAL A 70 -9.11 -3.91 5.20
C VAL A 70 -10.17 -2.82 5.03
N GLU A 71 -11.24 -2.85 5.82
CA GLU A 71 -12.31 -1.84 5.77
C GLU A 71 -11.82 -0.43 6.13
N ASP A 72 -10.77 -0.30 6.96
CA ASP A 72 -10.20 1.01 7.29
C ASP A 72 -9.53 1.60 6.03
N PHE A 73 -8.79 0.80 5.27
CA PHE A 73 -8.19 1.22 3.99
C PHE A 73 -9.24 1.55 2.93
N LYS A 74 -10.32 0.76 2.84
CA LYS A 74 -11.45 1.08 1.96
C LYS A 74 -12.09 2.41 2.34
N PHE A 75 -12.23 2.70 3.63
CA PHE A 75 -12.73 3.99 4.10
C PHE A 75 -11.78 5.14 3.74
N VAL A 76 -10.46 4.97 3.86
CA VAL A 76 -9.48 5.97 3.39
C VAL A 76 -9.67 6.26 1.90
N LEU A 77 -9.83 5.20 1.09
CA LEU A 77 -9.98 5.30 -0.37
C LEU A 77 -11.39 5.70 -0.85
N ARG A 78 -12.35 5.94 0.03
CA ARG A 78 -13.77 6.17 -0.34
C ARG A 78 -14.02 7.33 -1.31
N LYS A 79 -13.08 8.27 -1.43
CA LYS A 79 -13.16 9.43 -2.34
C LYS A 79 -12.46 9.19 -3.68
N ASP A 80 -11.77 8.07 -3.85
CA ASP A 80 -11.14 7.65 -5.10
C ASP A 80 -11.86 6.38 -5.62
N PRO A 81 -12.93 6.54 -6.41
CA PRO A 81 -13.75 5.42 -6.85
C PRO A 81 -12.97 4.39 -7.68
N LYS A 82 -11.91 4.81 -8.39
CA LYS A 82 -11.08 3.91 -9.20
C LYS A 82 -10.23 3.00 -8.30
N LYS A 83 -9.55 3.58 -7.31
CA LYS A 83 -8.75 2.79 -6.36
C LYS A 83 -9.63 1.91 -5.48
N LEU A 84 -10.78 2.42 -5.03
CA LEU A 84 -11.71 1.62 -4.23
C LEU A 84 -12.23 0.40 -5.00
N ALA A 85 -12.71 0.61 -6.23
CA ALA A 85 -13.17 -0.49 -7.09
C ALA A 85 -12.05 -1.51 -7.34
N ARG A 86 -10.82 -1.04 -7.56
CA ARG A 86 -9.66 -1.92 -7.75
C ARG A 86 -9.36 -2.76 -6.51
N VAL A 87 -9.47 -2.21 -5.30
CA VAL A 87 -9.29 -2.96 -4.06
C VAL A 87 -10.34 -4.05 -3.93
N GLU A 88 -11.61 -3.75 -4.18
CA GLU A 88 -12.70 -4.72 -4.11
C GLU A 88 -12.52 -5.86 -5.12
N GLU A 89 -12.13 -5.52 -6.34
CA GLU A 89 -11.81 -6.50 -7.37
C GLU A 89 -10.67 -7.44 -6.96
N LEU A 90 -9.57 -6.89 -6.41
CA LEU A 90 -8.42 -7.69 -5.97
C LEU A 90 -8.79 -8.65 -4.84
N ILE A 91 -9.61 -8.20 -3.87
CA ILE A 91 -10.10 -9.05 -2.78
C ILE A 91 -10.98 -10.17 -3.32
N ALA A 92 -11.90 -9.86 -4.24
CA ALA A 92 -12.79 -10.84 -4.86
C ALA A 92 -11.99 -11.91 -5.62
N ARG A 93 -11.04 -11.50 -6.47
CA ARG A 93 -10.19 -12.45 -7.21
C ARG A 93 -9.32 -13.30 -6.29
N ASN A 94 -8.77 -12.73 -5.21
CA ASN A 94 -7.99 -13.52 -4.25
C ASN A 94 -8.85 -14.61 -3.60
N LYS A 95 -10.11 -14.28 -3.26
CA LYS A 95 -11.07 -15.26 -2.71
C LYS A 95 -11.38 -16.37 -3.72
N GLU A 96 -11.52 -16.06 -5.01
CA GLU A 96 -11.69 -17.06 -6.06
C GLU A 96 -10.48 -18.01 -6.14
N ILE A 97 -9.26 -17.48 -6.07
CA ILE A 97 -8.03 -18.27 -6.05
C ILE A 97 -7.97 -19.19 -4.82
N GLU A 98 -8.32 -18.67 -3.65
CA GLU A 98 -8.36 -19.45 -2.40
C GLU A 98 -9.39 -20.59 -2.47
N ASN A 99 -10.59 -20.30 -2.97
CA ASN A 99 -11.63 -21.33 -3.17
C ASN A 99 -11.18 -22.40 -4.16
N ALA A 100 -10.56 -22.00 -5.28
CA ALA A 100 -10.05 -22.94 -6.27
C ALA A 100 -8.97 -23.86 -5.69
N ARG A 101 -8.07 -23.33 -4.86
CA ARG A 101 -7.05 -24.12 -4.15
C ARG A 101 -7.63 -25.09 -3.15
N ALA A 102 -8.78 -24.78 -2.54
CA ALA A 102 -9.43 -25.66 -1.56
C ALA A 102 -10.16 -26.87 -2.19
N LEU A 103 -10.36 -26.87 -3.51
CA LEU A 103 -11.04 -27.94 -4.25
C LEU A 103 -10.10 -29.05 -4.74
N PHE A 104 -8.77 -28.87 -4.60
CA PHE A 104 -7.73 -29.82 -4.99
C PHE A 104 -6.83 -30.15 -3.79
#